data_AF-A0A482VZY3-F1
#
_entry.id   AF-A0A482VZY3-F1
#
_cell.length_a   1.000
_cell.length_b   1.000
_cell.length_c   1.000
_cell.angle_alpha   90.00
_cell.angle_beta   90.00
_cell.angle_gamma   90.00
#
_symmetry.space_group_name_H-M   'P 1'
#
loop_
_entity.id
_entity.type
_entity.pdbx_description
1 polymer ?
#
loop_
_entity_poly.entity_id
_entity_poly.type
_entity_poly.pdbx_seq_one_letter_code
_entity_poly.pdbx_strand_id
1 'polypeptide(L)'
;MSSQIIGNTTPLGSSCMYSATTWTAEDFYSTAQITAPQDNKSTKDEDASTRRDKNRKGRGYKHVPHKDKPAQVVARRNARERRRVQAVNTAFARLRKVVPVENARGKRISKVKTLQNAIDYIHNLQQLLEQDRNYQSYHSHYYSHKMNEDFFNGFNFDDEL
;
A
#
# COMPACT_ATOMS: atom_id res chain seq x y z
N MET A 1 -62.05 -25.48 -14.11
CA MET A 1 -61.06 -24.39 -14.23
C MET A 1 -59.98 -24.69 -13.20
N SER A 2 -58.72 -24.94 -13.47
CA SER A 2 -57.92 -25.16 -14.68
C SER A 2 -56.66 -25.90 -14.23
N SER A 3 -56.04 -26.58 -15.17
CA SER A 3 -54.87 -27.44 -15.02
C SER A 3 -53.55 -26.70 -14.69
N GLN A 4 -52.63 -27.42 -14.06
CA GLN A 4 -51.22 -27.64 -14.48
C GLN A 4 -50.13 -26.54 -14.45
N ILE A 5 -48.97 -26.96 -13.90
CA ILE A 5 -47.58 -26.88 -14.44
C ILE A 5 -46.69 -25.65 -14.11
N ILE A 6 -45.61 -25.97 -13.37
CA ILE A 6 -44.18 -25.54 -13.43
C ILE A 6 -43.84 -24.05 -13.55
N GLY A 7 -42.93 -23.58 -12.69
CA GLY A 7 -42.23 -22.32 -12.89
C GLY A 7 -41.16 -21.98 -11.85
N ASN A 8 -40.18 -22.85 -11.67
CA ASN A 8 -38.97 -22.55 -10.91
C ASN A 8 -38.22 -21.42 -11.64
N THR A 9 -38.17 -20.21 -11.08
CA THR A 9 -37.34 -19.12 -11.60
C THR A 9 -36.59 -18.44 -10.45
N THR A 10 -35.60 -19.14 -9.91
CA THR A 10 -34.50 -18.48 -9.22
C THR A 10 -33.68 -17.71 -10.25
N PRO A 11 -33.50 -16.38 -10.13
CA PRO A 11 -32.62 -15.67 -11.03
C PRO A 11 -31.19 -16.13 -10.79
N LEU A 12 -30.60 -16.71 -11.84
CA LEU A 12 -29.16 -16.90 -11.97
C LEU A 12 -28.46 -15.55 -11.94
N GLY A 13 -27.32 -15.50 -11.26
CA GLY A 13 -26.25 -14.57 -11.61
C GLY A 13 -26.04 -13.42 -10.63
N SER A 14 -25.28 -13.67 -9.57
CA SER A 14 -23.86 -13.27 -9.54
C SER A 14 -23.35 -13.31 -8.11
N SER A 15 -22.69 -14.42 -7.81
CA SER A 15 -21.71 -14.50 -6.74
C SER A 15 -20.60 -13.48 -7.03
N CYS A 16 -20.52 -12.42 -6.22
CA CYS A 16 -19.22 -11.97 -5.72
C CYS A 16 -19.40 -11.26 -4.37
N MET A 17 -19.10 -11.99 -3.29
CA MET A 17 -18.78 -11.38 -2.00
C MET A 17 -17.40 -10.74 -2.11
N TYR A 18 -17.33 -9.55 -2.72
CA TYR A 18 -16.19 -8.67 -2.53
C TYR A 18 -16.70 -7.43 -1.81
N SER A 19 -16.60 -7.43 -0.48
CA SER A 19 -16.47 -6.17 0.25
C SER A 19 -15.07 -5.61 -0.04
N ALA A 20 -14.88 -5.11 -1.26
CA ALA A 20 -13.72 -4.30 -1.59
C ALA A 20 -13.87 -2.98 -0.83
N THR A 21 -13.34 -2.92 0.39
CA THR A 21 -13.08 -1.63 1.03
C THR A 21 -11.94 -0.98 0.27
N THR A 22 -12.27 -0.27 -0.81
CA THR A 22 -11.32 0.58 -1.52
C THR A 22 -10.91 1.69 -0.55
N TRP A 23 -9.60 1.77 -0.26
CA TRP A 23 -9.06 2.82 0.59
C TRP A 23 -9.04 4.11 -0.21
N THR A 24 -9.72 5.14 0.27
CA THR A 24 -9.75 6.45 -0.41
C THR A 24 -8.45 7.21 -0.11
N ALA A 25 -8.14 8.22 -0.92
CA ALA A 25 -7.00 9.11 -0.67
C ALA A 25 -7.08 9.82 0.71
N GLU A 26 -8.27 9.89 1.32
CA GLU A 26 -8.47 10.50 2.64
C GLU A 26 -7.85 9.66 3.76
N ASP A 27 -7.89 8.33 3.65
CA ASP A 27 -7.26 7.44 4.63
C ASP A 27 -5.73 7.52 4.60
N PHE A 28 -5.17 7.82 3.42
CA PHE A 28 -3.75 8.08 3.23
C PHE A 28 -3.33 9.38 3.94
N TYR A 29 -4.14 10.43 3.81
CA TYR A 29 -3.86 11.76 4.36
C TYR A 29 -4.10 11.85 5.88
N SER A 30 -5.12 11.15 6.39
CA SER A 30 -5.46 11.13 7.82
C SER A 30 -4.33 10.59 8.70
N THR A 31 -3.54 9.63 8.20
CA THR A 31 -2.35 9.12 8.92
C THR A 31 -1.23 10.17 9.03
N ALA A 32 -1.06 11.03 8.02
CA ALA A 32 -0.06 12.09 8.04
C ALA A 32 -0.37 13.16 9.11
N GLN A 33 -1.65 13.44 9.34
CA GLN A 33 -2.13 14.36 10.39
C GLN A 33 -1.83 13.88 11.82
N ILE A 34 -1.81 12.55 12.06
CA ILE A 34 -1.47 11.96 13.38
C ILE A 34 0.05 12.09 13.69
N THR A 35 0.89 12.13 12.66
CA THR A 35 2.35 12.28 12.79
C THR A 35 2.83 13.73 12.92
N ALA A 36 1.99 14.71 12.61
CA ALA A 36 2.32 16.11 12.86
C ALA A 36 2.41 16.36 14.38
N PRO A 37 3.45 17.05 14.88
CA PRO A 37 3.43 17.53 16.26
C PRO A 37 2.27 18.51 16.39
N GLN A 38 1.17 18.07 17.01
CA GLN A 38 0.19 19.00 17.57
C GLN A 38 0.89 19.65 18.77
N ASP A 39 1.55 20.79 18.53
CA ASP A 39 1.93 21.72 19.59
C ASP A 39 0.64 22.26 20.19
N ASN A 40 0.05 21.49 21.12
CA ASN A 40 -0.96 22.01 22.04
C ASN A 40 -0.23 22.98 22.98
N LYS A 41 -0.06 24.20 22.50
CA LYS A 41 0.36 25.35 23.29
C LYS A 41 -0.78 25.67 24.24
N SER A 42 -0.79 25.03 25.41
CA SER A 42 -1.58 25.50 26.54
C SER A 42 -1.00 26.85 26.94
N THR A 43 -1.67 27.91 26.50
CA THR A 43 -1.45 29.28 26.92
C THR A 43 -1.78 29.42 28.40
N LYS A 44 -0.81 29.87 29.18
CA LYS A 44 -0.87 30.97 30.17
C LYS A 44 0.29 30.79 31.12
N ASP A 45 1.32 31.60 30.95
CA ASP A 45 2.18 32.18 31.99
C ASP A 45 2.99 33.29 31.29
N GLU A 46 2.45 34.50 31.37
CA GLU A 46 3.14 35.76 31.07
C GLU A 46 4.01 36.10 32.29
N ASP A 47 5.35 36.03 32.18
CA ASP A 47 6.28 37.03 32.74
C ASP A 47 7.72 36.78 32.25
N ALA A 48 8.43 37.88 32.04
CA ALA A 48 9.88 38.05 32.02
C ALA A 48 10.65 37.64 30.76
N SER A 49 10.58 38.55 29.78
CA SER A 49 11.77 38.94 29.02
C SER A 49 12.87 39.39 29.99
N THR A 50 13.90 38.56 30.23
CA THR A 50 15.24 39.08 30.53
C THR A 50 16.35 38.10 30.12
N ARG A 51 17.20 38.61 29.23
CA ARG A 51 18.66 38.37 29.15
C ARG A 51 19.11 36.97 28.68
N ARG A 52 19.28 36.86 27.35
CA ARG A 52 20.23 35.94 26.72
C ARG A 52 21.66 36.32 27.12
N ASP A 53 22.10 35.82 28.28
CA ASP A 53 23.52 35.89 28.65
C ASP A 53 24.31 34.78 27.95
N LYS A 54 25.39 35.21 27.29
CA LYS A 54 26.25 34.43 26.42
C LYS A 54 27.27 33.65 27.28
N ASN A 55 26.83 32.70 28.10
CA ASN A 55 27.76 31.76 28.72
C ASN A 55 27.94 30.51 27.84
N ARG A 56 28.77 30.63 26.80
CA ARG A 56 29.20 29.56 25.88
C ARG A 56 30.39 28.76 26.41
N LYS A 57 30.53 28.57 27.73
CA LYS A 57 31.59 27.73 28.30
C LYS A 57 30.95 26.57 29.08
N GLY A 58 31.01 25.36 28.49
CA GLY A 58 30.72 24.11 29.19
C GLY A 58 29.33 23.50 28.95
N ARG A 59 28.89 23.35 27.69
CA ARG A 59 27.76 22.43 27.38
C ARG A 59 28.26 21.00 27.21
N GLY A 60 29.00 20.50 28.20
CA GLY A 60 29.10 19.06 28.38
C GLY A 60 27.72 18.58 28.81
N TYR A 61 27.08 17.73 28.01
CA TYR A 61 25.87 17.04 28.43
C TYR A 61 26.25 16.26 29.69
N LYS A 62 25.96 16.80 30.89
CA LYS A 62 26.27 16.10 32.15
C LYS A 62 25.58 14.75 32.03
N HIS A 63 26.37 13.69 31.98
CA HIS A 63 25.84 12.35 31.82
C HIS A 63 25.11 11.97 33.10
N VAL A 64 23.81 12.26 33.13
CA VAL A 64 22.93 11.84 34.22
C VAL A 64 22.63 10.37 34.01
N PRO A 65 22.97 9.48 34.96
CA PRO A 65 22.60 8.08 34.89
C PRO A 65 21.10 7.94 34.61
N HIS A 66 20.71 6.90 33.85
CA HIS A 66 19.31 6.74 33.44
C HIS A 66 18.31 6.67 34.60
N LYS A 67 18.78 6.27 35.79
CA LYS A 67 17.99 6.16 37.02
C LYS A 67 17.60 7.52 37.61
N ASP A 68 18.40 8.56 37.39
CA ASP A 68 18.20 9.89 37.99
C ASP A 68 17.54 10.87 37.01
N LYS A 69 17.11 10.39 35.84
CA LYS A 69 16.42 11.24 34.85
C LYS A 69 15.01 11.55 35.36
N PRO A 70 14.58 12.82 35.36
CA PRO A 70 13.25 13.18 35.82
C PRO A 70 12.19 12.49 34.97
N ALA A 71 11.16 11.95 35.63
CA ALA A 71 10.12 11.13 35.01
C ALA A 71 9.47 11.80 33.77
N GLN A 72 9.28 13.12 33.79
CA GLN A 72 8.72 13.88 32.67
C GLN A 72 9.54 13.76 31.37
N VAL A 73 10.88 13.75 31.48
CA VAL A 73 11.78 13.70 30.32
C VAL A 73 11.75 12.30 29.71
N VAL A 74 11.72 11.28 30.56
CA VAL A 74 11.58 9.87 30.15
C VAL A 74 10.21 9.65 29.50
N ALA A 75 9.12 10.15 30.11
CA ALA A 75 7.77 10.05 29.58
C ALA A 75 7.66 10.70 28.18
N ARG A 76 8.18 11.92 28.00
CA ARG A 76 8.21 12.60 26.71
C ARG A 76 8.98 11.81 25.64
N ARG A 77 10.13 11.23 26.01
CA ARG A 77 10.92 10.37 25.11
C ARG A 77 10.15 9.11 24.72
N ASN A 78 9.51 8.45 25.67
CA ASN A 78 8.73 7.23 25.43
C ASN A 78 7.49 7.51 24.57
N ALA A 79 6.81 8.63 24.79
CA ALA A 79 5.67 9.06 23.97
C ALA A 79 6.10 9.24 22.50
N ARG A 80 7.25 9.88 22.26
CA ARG A 80 7.81 10.03 20.90
C ARG A 80 8.12 8.67 20.27
N GLU A 81 8.73 7.75 21.02
CA GLU A 81 9.06 6.42 20.48
C GLU A 81 7.80 5.61 20.16
N ARG A 82 6.76 5.70 21.01
CA ARG A 82 5.46 5.09 20.71
C ARG A 82 4.87 5.60 19.40
N ARG A 83 4.89 6.93 19.16
CA ARG A 83 4.42 7.52 17.89
C ARG A 83 5.21 6.99 16.68
N ARG A 84 6.54 6.93 16.79
CA ARG A 84 7.41 6.39 15.73
C ARG A 84 7.07 4.93 15.42
N VAL A 85 6.90 4.10 16.45
CA VAL A 85 6.56 2.68 16.31
C VAL A 85 5.14 2.50 15.77
N GLN A 86 4.18 3.34 16.18
CA GLN A 86 2.82 3.35 15.64
C GLN A 86 2.84 3.61 14.13
N ALA A 87 3.59 4.62 13.66
CA ALA A 87 3.73 4.91 12.24
C ALA A 87 4.24 3.69 11.45
N VAL A 88 5.29 3.02 11.94
CA VAL A 88 5.82 1.79 11.32
C VAL A 88 4.78 0.67 11.32
N ASN A 89 4.06 0.47 12.41
CA ASN A 89 3.05 -0.59 12.51
C ASN A 89 1.86 -0.33 11.58
N THR A 90 1.44 0.93 11.41
CA THR A 90 0.42 1.33 10.44
C THR A 90 0.87 1.05 9.01
N ALA A 91 2.12 1.40 8.65
CA ALA A 91 2.68 1.07 7.34
C ALA A 91 2.69 -0.45 7.09
N PHE A 92 3.09 -1.24 8.09
CA PHE A 92 3.03 -2.71 8.03
C PHE A 92 1.61 -3.25 7.88
N ALA A 93 0.61 -2.64 8.52
CA ALA A 93 -0.79 -3.06 8.36
C ALA A 93 -1.30 -2.79 6.95
N ARG A 94 -0.90 -1.66 6.34
CA ARG A 94 -1.22 -1.34 4.95
C ARG A 94 -0.56 -2.33 3.99
N LEU A 95 0.72 -2.64 4.21
CA LEU A 95 1.43 -3.62 3.40
C LEU A 95 0.71 -4.98 3.40
N ARG A 96 0.24 -5.46 4.56
CA ARG A 96 -0.50 -6.73 4.65
C ARG A 96 -1.81 -6.78 3.86
N LYS A 97 -2.43 -5.62 3.58
CA LYS A 97 -3.69 -5.57 2.82
C LYS A 97 -3.47 -5.74 1.32
N VAL A 98 -2.32 -5.28 0.83
CA VAL A 98 -1.99 -5.29 -0.61
C VAL A 98 -1.14 -6.48 -1.01
N VAL A 99 -0.45 -7.12 -0.07
CA VAL A 99 0.33 -8.33 -0.33
C VAL A 99 -0.63 -9.53 -0.37
N PRO A 100 -0.75 -10.23 -1.51
CA PRO A 100 -1.55 -11.44 -1.60
C PRO A 100 -0.89 -12.53 -0.76
N VAL A 101 -1.65 -13.09 0.17
CA VAL A 101 -1.22 -14.21 1.00
C VAL A 101 -2.36 -15.21 1.09
N GLU A 102 -2.10 -16.50 0.85
CA GLU A 102 -3.02 -17.58 1.22
C GLU A 102 -3.18 -17.59 2.74
N ASN A 103 -4.08 -16.78 3.24
CA ASN A 103 -4.42 -16.77 4.64
C ASN A 103 -5.90 -17.08 4.81
N ALA A 104 -6.21 -18.34 4.53
CA ALA A 104 -7.56 -18.91 4.56
C ALA A 104 -8.26 -18.84 5.94
N ARG A 105 -7.63 -18.29 6.99
CA ARG A 105 -8.12 -18.33 8.38
C ARG A 105 -8.00 -17.02 9.15
N GLY A 106 -7.79 -15.88 8.46
CA GLY A 106 -7.74 -14.55 9.09
C GLY A 106 -6.59 -14.35 10.09
N LYS A 107 -5.56 -15.21 10.07
CA LYS A 107 -4.43 -15.12 11.01
C LYS A 107 -3.55 -13.93 10.66
N ARG A 108 -2.95 -13.24 11.64
CA ARG A 108 -2.01 -12.15 11.34
C ARG A 108 -0.66 -12.72 10.91
N ILE A 109 -0.18 -12.34 9.73
CA ILE A 109 1.18 -12.71 9.28
C ILE A 109 2.28 -11.93 10.01
N SER A 110 3.40 -12.60 10.27
CA SER A 110 4.57 -12.01 10.93
C SER A 110 5.21 -10.90 10.07
N LYS A 111 6.00 -10.02 10.69
CA LYS A 111 6.69 -8.91 9.98
C LYS A 111 7.60 -9.45 8.88
N VAL A 112 8.45 -10.43 9.21
CA VAL A 112 9.38 -11.03 8.25
C VAL A 112 8.64 -11.69 7.09
N LYS A 113 7.60 -12.49 7.37
CA LYS A 113 6.84 -13.16 6.31
C LYS A 113 6.09 -12.17 5.42
N THR A 114 5.59 -11.07 5.98
CA THR A 114 4.98 -9.97 5.20
C THR A 114 5.99 -9.38 4.22
N LEU A 115 7.24 -9.14 4.66
CA LEU A 115 8.28 -8.59 3.80
C LEU A 115 8.70 -9.57 2.70
N GLN A 116 8.86 -10.86 3.03
CA GLN A 116 9.18 -11.90 2.04
C GLN A 116 8.11 -11.97 0.95
N ASN A 117 6.84 -12.14 1.33
CA ASN A 117 5.75 -12.21 0.35
C ASN A 117 5.61 -10.91 -0.47
N ALA A 118 5.95 -9.74 0.10
CA ALA A 118 5.94 -8.49 -0.66
C ALA A 118 7.01 -8.45 -1.75
N ILE A 119 8.23 -8.94 -1.46
CA ILE A 119 9.31 -9.06 -2.44
C ILE A 119 8.90 -10.01 -3.56
N ASP A 120 8.40 -11.19 -3.20
CA ASP A 120 7.95 -12.19 -4.17
C ASP A 120 6.82 -11.64 -5.05
N TYR A 121 5.88 -10.90 -4.45
CA TYR A 121 4.77 -10.31 -5.19
C TYR A 121 5.24 -9.25 -6.21
N ILE A 122 6.20 -8.40 -5.84
CA ILE A 122 6.79 -7.43 -6.77
C ILE A 122 7.43 -8.15 -7.96
N HIS A 123 8.24 -9.19 -7.72
CA HIS A 123 8.88 -9.96 -8.80
C HIS A 123 7.85 -10.63 -9.72
N ASN A 124 6.80 -11.23 -9.14
CA ASN A 124 5.73 -11.87 -9.92
C ASN A 124 4.99 -10.86 -10.81
N LEU A 125 4.69 -9.67 -10.29
CA LEU A 125 4.06 -8.60 -11.08
C LEU A 125 4.97 -8.12 -12.20
N GLN A 126 6.29 -7.98 -11.95
CA GLN A 126 7.26 -7.62 -12.98
C GLN A 126 7.31 -8.66 -14.11
N GLN A 127 7.38 -9.94 -13.76
CA GLN A 127 7.37 -11.04 -14.73
C GLN A 127 6.09 -11.07 -15.57
N LEU A 128 4.92 -10.88 -14.93
CA LEU A 128 3.64 -10.85 -15.64
C LEU A 128 3.58 -9.70 -16.66
N LEU A 129 4.06 -8.51 -16.29
CA LEU A 129 4.11 -7.35 -17.19
C LEU A 129 5.12 -7.51 -18.34
N GLU A 130 6.21 -8.24 -18.11
CA GLU A 130 7.18 -8.58 -19.17
C GLU A 130 6.61 -9.61 -20.14
N GLN A 131 5.95 -10.65 -19.62
CA GLN A 131 5.26 -11.64 -20.44
C GLN A 131 4.20 -10.98 -21.31
N ASP A 132 3.35 -10.12 -20.75
CA ASP A 132 2.30 -9.41 -21.52
C ASP A 132 2.91 -8.58 -22.66
N ARG A 133 4.00 -7.82 -22.39
CA ARG A 133 4.72 -7.08 -23.45
C ARG A 133 5.24 -7.97 -24.56
N ASN A 134 5.78 -9.14 -24.21
CA ASN A 134 6.23 -10.12 -25.20
C ASN A 134 5.04 -10.66 -26.01
N TYR A 135 3.92 -10.99 -25.37
CA TYR A 135 2.70 -11.42 -26.05
C TYR A 135 2.17 -10.36 -27.03
N GLN A 136 2.17 -9.08 -26.65
CA GLN A 136 1.74 -7.99 -27.55
C GLN A 136 2.66 -7.87 -28.78
N SER A 137 3.98 -8.00 -28.57
CA SER A 137 4.95 -7.99 -29.67
C SER A 137 4.75 -9.17 -30.63
N TYR A 138 4.65 -10.39 -30.10
CA TYR A 138 4.36 -11.58 -30.90
C TYR A 138 3.04 -11.46 -31.63
N HIS A 139 2.00 -10.94 -30.97
CA HIS A 139 0.68 -10.73 -31.57
C HIS A 139 0.77 -9.74 -32.73
N SER A 140 1.36 -8.55 -32.51
CA SER A 140 1.53 -7.55 -33.56
C SER A 140 2.33 -8.08 -34.75
N HIS A 141 3.43 -8.81 -34.51
CA HIS A 141 4.27 -9.35 -35.58
C HIS A 141 3.53 -10.45 -36.35
N TYR A 142 2.81 -11.33 -35.64
CA TYR A 142 2.03 -12.41 -36.25
C TYR A 142 0.94 -11.86 -37.17
N TYR A 143 0.12 -10.91 -36.72
CA TYR A 143 -0.94 -10.35 -37.57
C TYR A 143 -0.40 -9.43 -38.66
N SER A 144 0.71 -8.71 -38.43
CA SER A 144 1.38 -7.95 -39.50
C SER A 144 1.94 -8.85 -40.60
N HIS A 145 2.61 -9.94 -40.25
CA HIS A 145 3.11 -10.91 -41.22
C HIS A 145 1.97 -11.63 -41.93
N LYS A 146 0.92 -12.01 -41.20
CA LYS A 146 -0.25 -12.67 -41.78
C LYS A 146 -0.97 -11.77 -42.80
N MET A 147 -1.18 -10.49 -42.50
CA MET A 147 -1.81 -9.56 -43.46
C MET A 147 -0.93 -9.29 -44.69
N ASN A 148 0.40 -9.32 -44.53
CA ASN A 148 1.32 -9.26 -45.67
C ASN A 148 1.25 -10.53 -46.50
N GLU A 149 1.29 -11.72 -45.89
CA GLU A 149 1.14 -13.00 -46.61
C GLU A 149 -0.22 -13.08 -47.32
N ASP A 150 -1.32 -12.73 -46.67
CA ASP A 150 -2.66 -12.75 -47.27
C ASP A 150 -2.77 -11.72 -48.42
N PHE A 151 -2.09 -10.57 -48.31
CA PHE A 151 -2.00 -9.57 -49.39
C PHE A 151 -1.14 -10.05 -50.56
N PHE A 152 0.04 -10.62 -50.32
CA PHE A 152 0.95 -11.10 -51.36
C PHE A 152 0.46 -12.39 -52.04
N ASN A 153 -0.15 -13.32 -51.28
CA ASN A 153 -0.73 -14.55 -51.82
C ASN A 153 -2.06 -14.33 -52.56
N GLY A 154 -2.74 -13.20 -52.33
CA GLY A 154 -3.93 -12.79 -53.08
C GLY A 154 -3.64 -12.21 -54.48
N PHE A 155 -2.37 -12.02 -54.84
CA PHE A 155 -1.90 -11.54 -56.15
C PHE A 155 -1.34 -12.65 -57.06
N ASN A 156 -1.68 -13.93 -56.82
CA ASN A 156 -1.48 -14.95 -57.86
C ASN A 156 -2.46 -14.68 -59.01
N PHE A 157 -1.91 -14.07 -60.05
CA PHE A 157 -2.55 -13.68 -61.31
C PHE A 157 -2.71 -14.91 -62.20
N ASP A 158 -3.51 -15.88 -61.77
CA ASP A 158 -3.92 -17.02 -62.60
C ASP A 158 -5.42 -16.92 -62.89
N ASP A 159 -5.80 -16.08 -63.85
CA ASP A 159 -7.00 -16.22 -64.69
C ASP A 159 -7.06 -15.09 -65.74
N GLU A 160 -6.56 -15.34 -66.95
CA GLU A 160 -7.37 -15.62 -68.15
C GLU A 160 -6.44 -15.73 -69.38
N LEU A 161 -6.72 -16.74 -70.22
CA LEU A 161 -6.01 -17.14 -71.45
C LEU A 161 -5.81 -16.02 -72.49
#